data_AF-A0A7G3ULT7-F1
#
_entry.id   AF-A0A7G3ULT7-F1
#
_cell.length_a   1.000
_cell.length_b   1.000
_cell.length_c   1.000
_cell.angle_alpha   90.00
_cell.angle_beta   90.00
_cell.angle_gamma   90.00
#
_symmetry.space_group_name_H-M   'P 1'
#
loop_
_entity.id
_entity.type
_entity.pdbx_description
1 polymer ?
#
loop_
_entity_poly.entity_id
_entity_poly.type
_entity_poly.pdbx_seq_one_letter_code
_entity_poly.pdbx_strand_id
1 'polypeptide(L)'
;MRYGLRMVSADTPALGGNRRDGWSARHSVAAVAARTAALVNALSGPRVPAPDEVAAVLRAHGEQVANGLSGRDVAQLREAAEKLRAVFAADDVDTAAERLNALLPLSAGPLRLTSHGGASPWHPHLDSHDDAPWGEWLLASSSLALTVLVWDRQRPPGGICASPACEDVFLTQGSGPVRRYCSRRCATRERVAAHRRAGRIRGAAPPDGTGEPGRRLDRP
;
A
#
# COMPACT_ATOMS: atom_id res chain seq x y z
N MET A 1 26.56 7.03 31.15
CA MET A 1 27.25 6.27 30.09
C MET A 1 27.22 7.11 28.81
N ARG A 2 28.39 7.53 28.31
CA ARG A 2 28.52 8.39 27.12
C ARG A 2 29.06 7.52 25.98
N TYR A 3 28.30 7.35 24.91
CA TYR A 3 28.77 6.68 23.70
C TYR A 3 29.55 7.68 22.84
N GLY A 4 30.86 7.47 22.71
CA GLY A 4 31.73 8.22 21.79
C GLY A 4 31.88 7.46 20.48
N LEU A 5 31.34 8.00 19.38
CA LEU A 5 31.64 7.52 18.03
C LEU A 5 32.94 8.16 17.53
N ARG A 6 33.95 7.32 17.22
CA ARG A 6 35.06 7.70 16.34
C ARG A 6 34.61 7.50 14.90
N MET A 7 34.60 8.57 14.10
CA MET A 7 34.53 8.47 12.64
C MET A 7 35.85 7.93 12.09
N VAL A 8 35.77 6.90 11.24
CA VAL A 8 36.88 6.47 10.38
C VAL A 8 36.44 6.75 8.95
N SER A 9 37.20 7.63 8.29
CA SER A 9 37.08 7.93 6.86
C SER A 9 37.57 6.75 6.05
N ALA A 10 36.87 6.41 4.96
CA ALA A 10 37.38 5.50 3.94
C ALA A 10 37.12 6.09 2.55
N ASP A 11 38.22 6.32 1.86
CA ASP A 11 38.32 6.86 0.51
C ASP A 11 37.69 5.91 -0.54
N THR A 12 37.20 6.50 -1.63
CA THR A 12 36.72 5.77 -2.82
C THR A 12 37.88 5.63 -3.83
N PRO A 13 37.91 4.55 -4.64
CA PRO A 13 37.79 4.81 -6.08
C PRO A 13 36.93 3.81 -6.89
N ALA A 14 36.05 4.41 -7.69
CA ALA A 14 35.67 4.24 -9.10
C ALA A 14 35.60 2.87 -9.84
N LEU A 15 34.46 2.75 -10.56
CA LEU A 15 34.19 2.18 -11.89
C LEU A 15 33.95 0.66 -12.06
N GLY A 16 32.68 0.35 -12.34
CA GLY A 16 32.21 -0.88 -12.99
C GLY A 16 30.69 -0.86 -13.03
N GLY A 17 30.08 -0.42 -14.14
CA GLY A 17 28.63 -0.45 -14.33
C GLY A 17 28.11 -1.86 -14.12
N ASN A 18 27.24 -2.06 -13.12
CA ASN A 18 27.08 -3.34 -12.49
C ASN A 18 25.69 -3.91 -12.72
N ARG A 19 25.62 -5.21 -13.03
CA ARG A 19 24.40 -6.02 -12.96
C ARG A 19 23.76 -6.02 -11.54
N ARG A 20 24.35 -5.34 -10.56
CA ARG A 20 23.89 -5.17 -9.17
C ARG A 20 22.82 -4.08 -8.97
N ASP A 21 22.57 -3.23 -9.96
CA ASP A 21 21.69 -2.06 -9.77
C ASP A 21 20.21 -2.47 -9.58
N GLY A 22 19.80 -3.59 -10.19
CA GLY A 22 18.48 -4.21 -9.98
C GLY A 22 18.41 -5.20 -8.81
N TRP A 23 19.55 -5.58 -8.23
CA TRP A 23 19.65 -6.60 -7.19
C TRP A 23 19.22 -6.03 -5.82
N SER A 24 19.59 -4.78 -5.51
CA SER A 24 19.23 -4.09 -4.25
C SER A 24 17.76 -3.66 -4.20
N ALA A 25 17.16 -3.32 -5.34
CA ALA A 25 15.82 -2.76 -5.40
C ALA A 25 14.71 -3.75 -5.01
N ARG A 26 14.92 -5.06 -5.23
CA ARG A 26 13.93 -6.12 -4.95
C ARG A 26 13.50 -6.17 -3.49
N HIS A 27 14.44 -5.93 -2.58
CA HIS A 27 14.21 -5.91 -1.13
C HIS A 27 14.21 -4.49 -0.56
N SER A 28 14.05 -3.48 -1.43
CA SER A 28 13.85 -2.11 -0.94
C SER A 28 12.54 -2.04 -0.16
N VAL A 29 12.50 -1.16 0.86
CA VAL A 29 11.28 -0.89 1.64
C VAL A 29 10.11 -0.55 0.73
N ALA A 30 10.35 0.20 -0.35
CA ALA A 30 9.34 0.55 -1.34
C ALA A 30 8.81 -0.68 -2.10
N ALA A 31 9.67 -1.62 -2.50
CA ALA A 31 9.27 -2.84 -3.19
C ALA A 31 8.46 -3.77 -2.27
N VAL A 32 8.91 -3.96 -1.02
CA VAL A 32 8.18 -4.76 -0.01
C VAL A 32 6.82 -4.15 0.30
N ALA A 33 6.74 -2.82 0.46
CA ALA A 33 5.48 -2.14 0.67
C ALA A 33 4.53 -2.26 -0.55
N ALA A 34 5.07 -2.23 -1.77
CA ALA A 34 4.28 -2.42 -2.99
C ALA A 34 3.72 -3.85 -3.08
N ARG A 35 4.53 -4.87 -2.76
CA ARG A 35 4.10 -6.27 -2.63
C ARG A 35 3.00 -6.40 -1.58
N THR A 36 3.19 -5.75 -0.43
CA THR A 36 2.22 -5.73 0.67
C THR A 36 0.86 -5.21 0.18
N ALA A 37 0.82 -4.04 -0.46
CA ALA A 37 -0.42 -3.48 -0.97
C ALA A 37 -1.10 -4.37 -2.03
N ALA A 38 -0.31 -4.97 -2.94
CA ALA A 38 -0.83 -5.87 -3.96
C ALA A 38 -1.44 -7.15 -3.37
N LEU A 39 -0.76 -7.78 -2.41
CA LEU A 39 -1.26 -8.96 -1.71
C LEU A 39 -2.50 -8.62 -0.87
N VAL A 40 -2.50 -7.50 -0.15
CA VAL A 40 -3.68 -7.04 0.58
C VAL A 40 -4.87 -6.88 -0.36
N ASN A 41 -4.69 -6.27 -1.54
CA ASN A 41 -5.77 -6.12 -2.52
C ASN A 41 -6.23 -7.45 -3.14
N ALA A 42 -5.33 -8.41 -3.34
CA ALA A 42 -5.68 -9.72 -3.89
C ALA A 42 -6.37 -10.64 -2.87
N LEU A 43 -6.06 -10.45 -1.58
CA LEU A 43 -6.48 -11.35 -0.50
C LEU A 43 -7.63 -10.77 0.34
N SER A 44 -7.81 -9.45 0.37
CA SER A 44 -8.90 -8.80 1.10
C SER A 44 -10.17 -8.83 0.26
N GLY A 45 -11.23 -9.43 0.80
CA GLY A 45 -12.55 -9.49 0.15
C GLY A 45 -13.26 -10.81 0.38
N PRO A 46 -14.56 -10.89 0.05
CA PRO A 46 -15.38 -12.06 0.34
C PRO A 46 -15.00 -13.29 -0.50
N ARG A 47 -14.39 -13.09 -1.67
CA ARG A 47 -13.90 -14.18 -2.52
C ARG A 47 -12.56 -14.68 -2.01
N VAL A 48 -12.45 -15.99 -1.81
CA VAL A 48 -11.17 -16.67 -1.60
C VAL A 48 -10.49 -16.88 -2.96
N PRO A 49 -9.30 -16.31 -3.21
CA PRO A 49 -8.57 -16.55 -4.46
C PRO A 49 -8.03 -17.97 -4.52
N ALA A 50 -7.91 -18.50 -5.74
CA ALA A 50 -7.21 -19.77 -5.97
C ALA A 50 -5.71 -19.59 -5.65
N PRO A 51 -5.01 -20.65 -5.20
CA PRO A 51 -3.60 -20.56 -4.85
C PRO A 51 -2.71 -20.04 -6.00
N ASP A 52 -3.02 -20.40 -7.25
CA ASP A 52 -2.27 -19.92 -8.42
C ASP A 52 -2.43 -18.42 -8.68
N GLU A 53 -3.59 -17.83 -8.36
CA GLU A 53 -3.80 -16.38 -8.46
C GLU A 53 -2.90 -15.64 -7.48
N VAL A 54 -2.80 -16.14 -6.24
CA VAL A 54 -1.93 -15.56 -5.20
C VAL A 54 -0.46 -15.74 -5.56
N ALA A 55 -0.08 -16.93 -6.04
CA ALA A 55 1.27 -17.21 -6.49
C ALA A 55 1.68 -16.32 -7.68
N ALA A 56 0.75 -15.98 -8.58
CA ALA A 56 1.01 -15.03 -9.67
C ALA A 56 1.35 -13.62 -9.15
N VAL A 57 0.63 -13.14 -8.12
CA VAL A 57 0.94 -11.86 -7.46
C VAL A 57 2.32 -11.90 -6.81
N LEU A 58 2.64 -12.95 -6.05
CA LEU A 58 3.95 -13.13 -5.42
C LEU A 58 5.09 -13.08 -6.46
N ARG A 59 4.98 -13.86 -7.54
CA ARG A 59 5.97 -13.87 -8.63
C ARG A 59 6.11 -12.52 -9.33
N ALA A 60 5.01 -11.79 -9.54
CA ALA A 60 5.04 -10.45 -10.11
C ALA A 60 5.83 -9.45 -9.25
N HIS A 61 5.95 -9.71 -7.95
CA HIS A 61 6.75 -8.93 -7.00
C HIS A 61 8.14 -9.55 -6.71
N GLY A 62 8.55 -10.57 -7.47
CA GLY A 62 9.88 -11.16 -7.40
C GLY A 62 10.05 -12.30 -6.39
N GLU A 63 8.98 -12.71 -5.73
CA GLU A 63 9.00 -13.80 -4.75
C GLU A 63 9.08 -15.16 -5.43
N GLN A 64 9.82 -16.08 -4.80
CA GLN A 64 9.96 -17.46 -5.28
C GLN A 64 8.87 -18.33 -4.68
N VAL A 65 8.13 -19.06 -5.53
CA VAL A 65 7.03 -19.95 -5.12
C VAL A 65 7.22 -21.30 -5.82
N ALA A 66 8.33 -21.97 -5.50
CA ALA A 66 8.81 -23.16 -6.22
C ALA A 66 7.83 -24.35 -6.17
N ASN A 67 7.19 -24.56 -5.01
CA ASN A 67 6.30 -25.70 -4.77
C ASN A 67 4.81 -25.36 -4.89
N GLY A 68 4.49 -24.18 -5.43
CA GLY A 68 3.11 -23.65 -5.41
C GLY A 68 2.66 -23.23 -4.01
N LEU A 69 1.38 -22.86 -3.89
CA LEU A 69 0.72 -22.57 -2.63
C LEU A 69 -0.38 -23.59 -2.38
N SER A 70 -0.54 -24.03 -1.14
CA SER A 70 -1.68 -24.81 -0.68
C SER A 70 -2.86 -23.90 -0.31
N GLY A 71 -4.06 -24.48 -0.16
CA GLY A 71 -5.21 -23.75 0.39
C GLY A 71 -4.97 -23.25 1.83
N ARG A 72 -4.14 -23.96 2.61
CA ARG A 72 -3.73 -23.52 3.95
C ARG A 72 -2.85 -22.27 3.88
N ASP A 73 -1.91 -22.22 2.94
CA ASP A 73 -1.04 -21.04 2.75
C ASP A 73 -1.88 -19.82 2.38
N VAL A 74 -2.86 -19.99 1.48
CA VAL A 74 -3.80 -18.92 1.13
C VAL A 74 -4.59 -18.44 2.35
N ALA A 75 -5.09 -19.36 3.18
CA ALA A 75 -5.82 -18.98 4.40
C ALA A 75 -4.94 -18.15 5.36
N GLN A 76 -3.70 -18.58 5.60
CA GLN A 76 -2.74 -17.85 6.44
C GLN A 76 -2.39 -16.47 5.86
N LEU A 77 -2.16 -16.39 4.54
CA LEU A 77 -1.92 -15.13 3.84
C LEU A 77 -3.10 -14.17 3.95
N ARG A 78 -4.34 -14.68 3.89
CA ARG A 78 -5.54 -13.87 4.07
C ARG A 78 -5.65 -13.29 5.47
N GLU A 79 -5.42 -14.09 6.50
CA GLU A 79 -5.42 -13.60 7.88
C GLU A 79 -4.36 -12.50 8.10
N ALA A 80 -3.18 -12.66 7.50
CA ALA A 80 -2.14 -11.62 7.54
C ALA A 80 -2.56 -10.37 6.75
N ALA A 81 -3.16 -10.54 5.57
CA ALA A 81 -3.65 -9.43 4.74
C ALA A 81 -4.75 -8.62 5.43
N GLU A 82 -5.66 -9.25 6.16
CA GLU A 82 -6.71 -8.56 6.93
C GLU A 82 -6.11 -7.70 8.05
N LYS A 83 -5.12 -8.21 8.78
CA LYS A 83 -4.37 -7.46 9.80
C LYS A 83 -3.63 -6.27 9.19
N LEU A 84 -2.95 -6.48 8.07
CA LEU A 84 -2.22 -5.44 7.35
C LEU A 84 -3.16 -4.38 6.77
N ARG A 85 -4.33 -4.78 6.26
CA ARG A 85 -5.37 -3.85 5.77
C ARG A 85 -5.79 -2.86 6.84
N ALA A 86 -5.86 -3.30 8.11
CA ALA A 86 -6.19 -2.41 9.21
C ALA A 86 -5.16 -1.27 9.40
N VAL A 87 -3.88 -1.50 9.08
CA VAL A 87 -2.85 -0.45 9.07
C VAL A 87 -3.13 0.59 7.98
N PHE A 88 -3.54 0.15 6.79
CA PHE A 88 -3.94 1.05 5.69
C PHE A 88 -5.25 1.79 5.97
N ALA A 89 -6.07 1.30 6.89
CA ALA A 89 -7.33 1.92 7.29
C ALA A 89 -7.16 2.93 8.45
N ALA A 90 -5.94 3.14 8.94
CA ALA A 90 -5.68 4.15 9.97
C ALA A 90 -5.90 5.57 9.42
N ASP A 91 -6.61 6.40 10.17
CA ASP A 91 -6.91 7.79 9.79
C ASP A 91 -5.71 8.73 9.99
N ASP A 92 -4.79 8.37 10.89
CA ASP A 92 -3.60 9.15 11.24
C ASP A 92 -2.38 8.26 11.52
N VAL A 93 -1.22 8.93 11.67
CA VAL A 93 0.08 8.27 11.83
C VAL A 93 0.20 7.53 13.17
N ASP A 94 -0.40 8.06 14.23
CA ASP A 94 -0.35 7.46 15.57
C ASP A 94 -1.13 6.15 15.58
N THR A 95 -2.35 6.15 15.03
CA THR A 95 -3.16 4.94 14.85
C THR A 95 -2.45 3.91 13.97
N ALA A 96 -1.76 4.34 12.91
CA ALA A 96 -0.98 3.43 12.06
C ALA A 96 0.19 2.80 12.85
N ALA A 97 0.89 3.61 13.65
CA ALA A 97 2.01 3.15 14.50
C ALA A 97 1.53 2.20 15.60
N GLU A 98 0.42 2.48 16.27
CA GLU A 98 -0.19 1.59 17.26
C GLU A 98 -0.52 0.22 16.66
N ARG A 99 -1.14 0.20 15.48
CA ARG A 99 -1.46 -1.05 14.77
C ARG A 99 -0.20 -1.82 14.41
N LEU A 100 0.82 -1.15 13.87
CA LEU A 100 2.10 -1.80 13.55
C LEU A 100 2.77 -2.36 14.81
N ASN A 101 2.79 -1.60 15.91
CA ASN A 101 3.32 -2.06 17.19
C ASN A 101 2.57 -3.27 17.76
N ALA A 102 1.29 -3.42 17.45
CA ALA A 102 0.52 -4.62 17.80
C ALA A 102 0.83 -5.82 16.89
N LEU A 103 1.25 -5.60 15.63
CA LEU A 103 1.57 -6.67 14.68
C LEU A 103 3.01 -7.17 14.79
N LEU A 104 3.96 -6.31 15.14
CA LEU A 104 5.38 -6.68 15.24
C LEU A 104 5.63 -7.86 16.21
N PRO A 105 5.04 -7.92 17.42
CA PRO A 105 5.21 -9.07 18.32
C PRO A 105 4.58 -10.37 17.82
N LEU A 106 3.64 -10.31 16.86
CA LEU A 106 3.04 -11.50 16.24
C LEU A 106 3.97 -12.11 15.17
N SER A 107 5.02 -11.40 14.78
CA SER A 107 6.06 -11.90 13.89
C SER A 107 7.04 -12.69 14.74
N ALA A 108 7.10 -14.01 14.56
CA ALA A 108 7.55 -14.96 15.58
C ALA A 108 9.07 -15.07 15.79
N GLY A 109 9.90 -14.15 15.27
CA GLY A 109 11.36 -14.24 15.30
C GLY A 109 12.08 -12.98 15.78
N PRO A 110 13.35 -13.10 16.23
CA PRO A 110 14.21 -11.94 16.48
C PRO A 110 14.62 -11.26 15.17
N LEU A 111 14.90 -9.95 15.23
CA LEU A 111 15.42 -9.21 14.07
C LEU A 111 16.76 -9.81 13.64
N ARG A 112 16.81 -10.26 12.39
CA ARG A 112 17.99 -10.91 11.80
C ARG A 112 18.25 -10.38 10.39
N LEU A 113 19.51 -10.34 9.98
CA LEU A 113 19.89 -10.10 8.59
C LEU A 113 20.17 -11.44 7.91
N THR A 114 19.63 -11.64 6.72
CA THR A 114 19.91 -12.81 5.88
C THR A 114 20.23 -12.37 4.45
N SER A 115 21.05 -13.16 3.78
CA SER A 115 21.29 -13.10 2.33
C SER A 115 20.83 -14.38 1.64
N HIS A 116 20.13 -15.27 2.37
CA HIS A 116 19.75 -16.61 1.92
C HIS A 116 20.96 -17.38 1.36
N GLY A 117 22.06 -17.41 2.12
CA GLY A 117 23.31 -18.05 1.68
C GLY A 117 23.95 -17.40 0.45
N GLY A 118 23.67 -16.12 0.18
CA GLY A 118 24.15 -15.40 -1.01
C GLY A 118 23.19 -15.42 -2.20
N ALA A 119 22.03 -16.08 -2.10
CA ALA A 119 21.00 -16.08 -3.14
C ALA A 119 20.30 -14.71 -3.31
N SER A 120 20.39 -13.84 -2.30
CA SER A 120 19.84 -12.48 -2.30
C SER A 120 20.81 -11.49 -1.65
N PRO A 121 20.61 -10.15 -1.78
CA PRO A 121 21.37 -9.22 -0.96
C PRO A 121 20.91 -9.31 0.50
N TRP A 122 21.72 -8.75 1.41
CA TRP A 122 21.34 -8.62 2.81
C TRP A 122 20.05 -7.84 2.98
N HIS A 123 19.10 -8.40 3.73
CA HIS A 123 17.85 -7.74 4.09
C HIS A 123 17.36 -8.28 5.45
N PRO A 124 16.56 -7.47 6.18
CA PRO A 124 16.09 -7.84 7.50
C PRO A 124 14.89 -8.78 7.44
N HIS A 125 14.84 -9.72 8.39
CA HIS A 125 13.74 -10.64 8.67
C HIS A 125 13.31 -10.51 10.14
N LEU A 126 12.02 -10.74 10.39
CA LEU A 126 11.40 -10.83 11.72
C LEU A 126 10.61 -12.13 11.92
N ASP A 127 10.45 -12.90 10.87
CA ASP A 127 9.95 -14.26 10.89
C ASP A 127 10.99 -15.22 11.48
N SER A 128 10.48 -16.34 11.98
CA SER A 128 11.19 -17.33 12.79
C SER A 128 12.36 -18.00 12.05
N HIS A 129 12.26 -18.24 10.74
CA HIS A 129 13.31 -18.82 9.90
C HIS A 129 13.06 -18.54 8.41
N ASP A 130 14.07 -18.74 7.55
CA ASP A 130 13.99 -18.42 6.10
C ASP A 130 12.88 -19.15 5.34
N ASP A 131 12.33 -20.23 5.92
CA ASP A 131 11.22 -21.03 5.39
C ASP A 131 9.93 -20.88 6.23
N ALA A 132 9.78 -19.78 6.98
CA ALA A 132 8.63 -19.56 7.85
C ALA A 132 7.29 -19.65 7.07
N PRO A 133 6.18 -20.02 7.74
CA PRO A 133 4.88 -20.09 7.10
C PRO A 133 4.50 -18.79 6.37
N TRP A 134 3.83 -18.90 5.22
CA TRP A 134 3.54 -17.77 4.34
C TRP A 134 2.81 -16.60 5.03
N GLY A 135 1.88 -16.89 5.95
CA GLY A 135 1.20 -15.85 6.70
C GLY A 135 2.12 -15.10 7.67
N GLU A 136 3.03 -15.81 8.32
CA GLU A 136 4.04 -15.23 9.22
C GLU A 136 5.01 -14.36 8.42
N TRP A 137 5.57 -14.89 7.34
CA TRP A 137 6.46 -14.16 6.44
C TRP A 137 5.82 -12.87 5.91
N LEU A 138 4.56 -12.95 5.46
CA LEU A 138 3.84 -11.77 4.95
C LEU A 138 3.68 -10.74 6.06
N LEU A 139 3.20 -11.15 7.23
CA LEU A 139 2.98 -10.24 8.35
C LEU A 139 4.28 -9.57 8.81
N ALA A 140 5.35 -10.36 8.98
CA ALA A 140 6.66 -9.90 9.43
C ALA A 140 7.30 -8.92 8.46
N SER A 141 7.46 -9.34 7.20
CA SER A 141 8.12 -8.53 6.18
C SER A 141 7.36 -7.24 5.85
N SER A 142 6.02 -7.31 5.79
CA SER A 142 5.17 -6.14 5.56
C SER A 142 5.19 -5.18 6.74
N SER A 143 5.04 -5.67 7.98
CA SER A 143 5.03 -4.81 9.17
C SER A 143 6.35 -4.06 9.32
N LEU A 144 7.48 -4.73 9.07
CA LEU A 144 8.79 -4.09 9.10
C LEU A 144 8.91 -2.97 8.05
N ALA A 145 8.55 -3.25 6.80
CA ALA A 145 8.64 -2.25 5.73
C ALA A 145 7.70 -1.06 5.98
N LEU A 146 6.47 -1.31 6.40
CA LEU A 146 5.52 -0.24 6.72
C LEU A 146 5.97 0.60 7.93
N THR A 147 6.60 -0.03 8.93
CA THR A 147 7.22 0.68 10.07
C THR A 147 8.31 1.63 9.60
N VAL A 148 9.20 1.18 8.69
CA VAL A 148 10.24 2.05 8.13
C VAL A 148 9.62 3.21 7.34
N LEU A 149 8.54 2.97 6.58
CA LEU A 149 7.85 4.05 5.88
C LEU A 149 7.22 5.08 6.82
N VAL A 150 6.61 4.63 7.92
CA VAL A 150 6.06 5.52 8.95
C VAL A 150 7.18 6.33 9.59
N TRP A 151 8.29 5.69 9.97
CA TRP A 151 9.44 6.38 10.56
C TRP A 151 10.06 7.41 9.60
N ASP A 152 10.26 7.05 8.34
CA ASP A 152 10.87 7.95 7.35
C ASP A 152 9.97 9.15 7.00
N ARG A 153 8.66 8.92 6.91
CA ARG A 153 7.73 9.91 6.33
C ARG A 153 6.85 10.62 7.34
N GLN A 154 6.76 10.13 8.57
CA GLN A 154 5.93 10.68 9.64
C GLN A 154 4.45 10.82 9.24
N ARG A 155 3.93 9.84 8.48
CA ARG A 155 2.57 9.81 7.93
C ARG A 155 2.07 8.36 7.83
N PRO A 156 0.74 8.13 7.73
CA PRO A 156 0.22 6.82 7.39
C PRO A 156 0.90 6.24 6.14
N PRO A 157 1.26 4.94 6.15
CA PRO A 157 2.01 4.34 5.04
C PRO A 157 1.16 4.22 3.76
N GLY A 158 -0.16 4.37 3.89
CA GLY A 158 -1.11 4.33 2.79
C GLY A 158 -2.54 4.71 3.22
N GLY A 159 -3.52 4.29 2.43
CA GLY A 159 -4.94 4.55 2.68
C GLY A 159 -5.86 3.57 1.95
N ILE A 160 -7.15 3.60 2.28
CA ILE A 160 -8.21 2.91 1.53
C ILE A 160 -8.73 3.82 0.42
N CYS A 161 -8.99 3.27 -0.76
CA CYS A 161 -9.56 4.01 -1.88
C CYS A 161 -10.89 4.68 -1.50
N ALA A 162 -10.99 6.00 -1.69
CA ALA A 162 -12.21 6.74 -1.36
C ALA A 162 -13.36 6.58 -2.38
N SER A 163 -13.23 5.69 -3.37
CA SER A 163 -14.32 5.44 -4.32
C SER A 163 -15.27 4.40 -3.74
N PRO A 164 -16.60 4.62 -3.74
CA PRO A 164 -17.56 3.69 -3.14
C PRO A 164 -17.65 2.34 -3.88
N ALA A 165 -17.05 2.23 -5.06
CA ALA A 165 -16.99 1.00 -5.85
C ALA A 165 -15.56 0.42 -5.92
N CYS A 166 -14.71 0.69 -4.93
CA CYS A 166 -13.35 0.17 -4.85
C CYS A 166 -12.88 0.15 -3.39
N GLU A 167 -12.43 -1.02 -2.94
CA GLU A 167 -11.96 -1.22 -1.58
C GLU A 167 -10.44 -1.37 -1.49
N ASP A 168 -9.72 -1.14 -2.60
CA ASP A 168 -8.27 -1.33 -2.66
C ASP A 168 -7.53 -0.40 -1.69
N VAL A 169 -6.50 -0.94 -1.05
CA VAL A 169 -5.47 -0.14 -0.39
C VAL A 169 -4.51 0.46 -1.41
N PHE A 170 -3.87 1.57 -1.05
CA PHE A 170 -2.78 2.15 -1.80
C PHE A 170 -1.71 2.71 -0.87
N LEU A 171 -0.48 2.78 -1.36
CA LEU A 171 0.63 3.40 -0.62
C LEU A 171 0.61 4.92 -0.76
N THR A 172 1.02 5.60 0.29
CA THR A 172 1.40 7.02 0.25
C THR A 172 2.63 7.16 -0.66
N GLN A 173 2.61 8.14 -1.57
CA GLN A 173 3.67 8.35 -2.57
C GLN A 173 4.24 9.76 -2.43
N GLY A 174 5.56 9.86 -2.21
CA GLY A 174 6.30 11.12 -2.17
C GLY A 174 5.80 12.12 -1.11
N SER A 175 6.26 13.36 -1.25
CA SER A 175 5.88 14.51 -0.41
C SER A 175 4.65 15.27 -0.92
N GLY A 176 4.01 14.77 -1.98
CA GLY A 176 2.86 15.42 -2.59
C GLY A 176 1.60 15.45 -1.71
N PRO A 177 0.52 16.10 -2.20
CA PRO A 177 -0.77 16.12 -1.53
C PRO A 177 -1.27 14.72 -1.17
N VAL A 178 -2.05 14.62 -0.10
CA VAL A 178 -2.70 13.35 0.30
C VAL A 178 -3.48 12.80 -0.88
N ARG A 179 -3.09 11.61 -1.31
CA ARG A 179 -3.79 10.86 -2.35
C ARG A 179 -5.07 10.28 -1.77
N ARG A 180 -6.19 10.42 -2.49
CA ARG A 180 -7.51 9.88 -2.07
C ARG A 180 -7.93 8.59 -2.76
N TYR A 181 -7.35 8.27 -3.91
CA TYR A 181 -7.82 7.16 -4.77
C TYR A 181 -6.66 6.24 -5.16
N CYS A 182 -6.90 4.92 -5.15
CA CYS A 182 -5.89 3.89 -5.45
C CYS A 182 -5.31 3.93 -6.87
N SER A 183 -5.96 4.65 -7.80
CA SER A 183 -5.51 4.78 -9.20
C SER A 183 -6.05 6.04 -9.89
N ARG A 184 -5.44 6.42 -11.02
CA ARG A 184 -5.97 7.47 -11.92
C ARG A 184 -7.36 7.10 -12.47
N ARG A 185 -7.63 5.81 -12.65
CA ARG A 185 -8.93 5.29 -13.09
C ARG A 185 -10.01 5.59 -12.06
N CYS A 186 -9.79 5.26 -10.78
CA CYS A 186 -10.74 5.58 -9.71
C CYS A 186 -10.93 7.10 -9.55
N ALA A 187 -9.85 7.88 -9.58
CA ALA A 187 -9.94 9.34 -9.52
C ALA A 187 -10.78 9.93 -10.67
N THR A 188 -10.58 9.45 -11.90
CA THR A 188 -11.33 9.90 -13.08
C THR A 188 -12.80 9.49 -13.00
N ARG A 189 -13.09 8.26 -12.58
CA ARG A 189 -14.46 7.75 -12.37
C ARG A 189 -15.24 8.66 -11.41
N GLU A 190 -14.67 8.96 -10.25
CA GLU A 190 -15.35 9.80 -9.26
C GLU A 190 -15.49 11.26 -9.70
N ARG A 191 -14.48 11.81 -10.39
CA ARG A 191 -14.58 13.16 -10.98
C ARG A 191 -15.74 13.26 -11.99
N VAL A 192 -15.85 12.29 -12.89
CA VAL A 192 -16.94 12.24 -13.89
C VAL A 192 -18.30 12.07 -13.21
N ALA A 193 -18.40 11.20 -12.21
CA ALA A 193 -19.63 10.99 -11.45
C ALA A 193 -20.07 12.28 -10.74
N ALA A 194 -19.15 13.01 -10.10
CA ALA A 194 -19.43 14.30 -9.46
C ALA A 194 -19.90 15.36 -10.46
N HIS A 195 -19.25 15.46 -11.63
CA HIS A 195 -19.66 16.38 -12.69
C HIS A 195 -21.09 16.08 -13.19
N ARG A 196 -21.42 14.80 -13.42
CA ARG A 196 -22.78 14.39 -13.82
C ARG A 196 -23.84 14.75 -12.77
N ARG A 197 -23.54 14.57 -11.47
CA ARG A 197 -24.45 14.98 -10.39
C ARG A 197 -24.67 16.50 -10.36
N ALA A 198 -23.60 17.28 -10.52
CA ALA A 198 -23.70 18.75 -10.58
C ALA A 198 -24.49 19.23 -11.81
N GLY A 199 -24.30 18.59 -12.97
CA GLY A 199 -25.06 18.89 -14.19
C GLY A 199 -26.56 18.59 -14.03
N ARG A 200 -26.93 17.50 -13.35
CA ARG A 200 -28.34 17.18 -13.02
C ARG A 200 -28.96 18.23 -12.11
N ILE A 201 -28.23 18.71 -11.09
CA ILE A 201 -28.71 19.78 -10.19
C ILE A 201 -28.93 21.08 -10.97
N ARG A 202 -27.99 21.45 -11.86
CA ARG A 202 -28.10 22.67 -12.69
C ARG A 202 -29.21 22.59 -13.73
N GLY A 203 -29.47 21.42 -14.32
CA GLY A 203 -30.55 21.22 -15.28
C GLY A 203 -31.94 21.04 -14.65
N ALA A 204 -32.01 20.84 -13.33
CA ALA A 204 -33.26 20.71 -12.57
C ALA A 204 -33.74 22.03 -11.92
N ALA A 205 -33.00 23.13 -12.09
CA ALA A 205 -33.48 24.45 -11.69
C ALA A 205 -34.67 24.84 -12.59
N PRO A 206 -35.86 25.16 -12.02
CA PRO A 206 -36.99 25.58 -12.84
C PRO A 206 -36.67 26.88 -13.57
N PRO A 207 -37.16 27.09 -14.80
CA PRO A 207 -37.02 28.38 -15.46
C PRO A 207 -37.71 29.45 -14.60
N ASP A 208 -36.98 30.52 -14.29
CA ASP A 208 -37.47 31.66 -13.52
C ASP A 208 -38.64 32.31 -14.29
N GLY A 209 -39.84 31.97 -13.88
CA GLY A 209 -41.09 32.34 -14.53
C GLY A 209 -41.64 33.63 -13.96
N THR A 210 -41.03 34.77 -14.30
CA THR A 210 -41.67 36.09 -14.16
C THR A 210 -41.36 36.96 -15.38
N GLY A 211 -41.97 36.62 -16.50
CA GLY A 211 -42.19 37.52 -17.63
C GLY A 211 -43.62 38.04 -17.59
N GLU A 212 -43.84 39.13 -16.87
CA GLU A 212 -45.13 39.83 -16.78
C GLU A 212 -45.50 40.43 -18.16
N PRO A 213 -46.68 40.16 -18.75
CA PRO A 213 -47.04 40.75 -20.03
C PRO A 213 -47.51 42.19 -19.82
N GLY A 214 -46.75 43.14 -20.39
CA GLY A 214 -47.07 44.56 -20.38
C GLY A 214 -48.47 44.86 -20.92
N ARG A 215 -49.29 45.52 -20.10
CA ARG A 215 -50.55 46.11 -20.53
C ARG A 215 -50.25 47.23 -21.53
N ARG A 216 -50.75 47.09 -22.76
CA ARG A 216 -50.99 48.24 -23.64
C ARG A 216 -52.12 49.05 -23.01
N LEU A 217 -51.81 50.29 -22.63
CA LEU A 217 -52.83 51.31 -22.48
C LEU A 217 -52.86 52.06 -23.81
N ASP A 218 -53.90 51.78 -24.59
CA ASP A 218 -54.29 52.60 -25.73
C ASP A 218 -54.79 53.95 -25.23
N ARG A 219 -54.39 54.97 -25.98
CA ARG A 219 -54.65 56.40 -25.77
C ARG A 219 -55.92 56.82 -26.53
N PRO A 220 -56.67 57.82 -26.02
CA PRO A 220 -56.83 59.09 -26.76
C PRO A 220 -56.13 60.28 -26.09
#